data_AF-A0A2E5PYY3-F1
#
_entry.id   AF-A0A2E5PYY3-F1
#
_cell.length_a   1.000
_cell.length_b   1.000
_cell.length_c   1.000
_cell.angle_alpha   90.00
_cell.angle_beta   90.00
_cell.angle_gamma   90.00
#
_symmetry.space_group_name_H-M   'P 1'
#
loop_
_entity.id
_entity.type
_entity.pdbx_description
1 polymer ?
#
loop_
_entity_poly.entity_id
_entity_poly.type
_entity_poly.pdbx_seq_one_letter_code
_entity_poly.pdbx_strand_id
1 'polypeptide(L)'
;MKVIICTFVILFFCASFSSANDKKAWKQEDCKKISDASGHFLVLSGYLLEESGKKKEEGDLKEMEKSFMGAVHFSEMAANYAKTYQVFCQSKKEKNHDD
;
A
#
# COMPACT_ATOMS: atom_id res chain seq x y z
N MET A 1 38.10 -13.34 -39.17
CA MET A 1 38.24 -12.18 -38.25
C MET A 1 37.06 -11.22 -38.30
N LYS A 2 36.61 -10.77 -39.49
CA LYS A 2 35.46 -9.85 -39.64
C LYS A 2 34.11 -10.40 -39.13
N VAL A 3 33.84 -11.70 -39.32
CA VAL A 3 32.58 -12.35 -38.88
C VAL A 3 32.46 -12.45 -37.35
N ILE A 4 33.59 -12.70 -36.66
CA ILE A 4 33.65 -12.83 -35.20
C ILE A 4 33.42 -11.47 -34.53
N ILE A 5 33.95 -10.39 -35.12
CA ILE A 5 33.74 -9.03 -34.62
C ILE A 5 32.26 -8.63 -34.71
N CYS A 6 31.57 -9.00 -35.80
CA CYS A 6 30.14 -8.73 -35.95
C CYS A 6 29.28 -9.49 -34.92
N THR A 7 29.61 -10.75 -34.59
CA THR A 7 28.84 -11.51 -33.59
C THR A 7 29.02 -10.97 -32.17
N PHE A 8 30.19 -10.45 -31.82
CA PHE A 8 30.41 -9.82 -30.51
C PHE A 8 29.67 -8.48 -30.37
N VAL A 9 29.58 -7.67 -31.43
CA VAL A 9 28.83 -6.41 -31.41
C VAL A 9 27.33 -6.63 -31.22
N ILE A 10 26.78 -7.69 -31.82
CA ILE A 10 25.37 -8.06 -31.67
C ILE A 10 25.07 -8.55 -30.25
N LEU A 11 25.96 -9.36 -29.66
CA LEU A 11 25.80 -9.83 -28.28
C LEU A 11 25.97 -8.71 -27.24
N PHE A 12 26.85 -7.74 -27.48
CA PHE A 12 27.07 -6.62 -26.56
C PHE A 12 25.89 -5.62 -26.58
N PHE A 13 25.19 -5.49 -27.71
CA PHE A 13 24.01 -4.63 -27.82
C PHE A 13 22.76 -5.20 -27.13
N CYS A 14 22.63 -6.53 -27.02
CA CYS A 14 21.50 -7.15 -26.31
C CYS A 14 21.60 -7.05 -24.78
N ALA A 15 22.79 -6.85 -24.21
CA ALA A 15 22.96 -6.71 -22.76
C ALA A 15 22.58 -5.32 -22.22
N SER A 16 22.32 -4.33 -23.10
CA SER A 16 22.05 -2.95 -22.69
C SER A 16 20.55 -2.60 -22.61
N PHE A 17 19.66 -3.52 -22.94
CA PHE A 17 18.20 -3.32 -22.85
C PHE A 17 17.54 -4.24 -21.81
N SER A 18 18.17 -4.38 -20.63
CA SER A 18 17.41 -4.69 -19.43
C SER A 18 16.99 -3.37 -18.82
N SER A 19 15.99 -2.70 -19.41
CA SER A 19 15.26 -1.68 -18.68
C SER A 19 14.54 -2.39 -17.55
N ALA A 20 15.14 -2.35 -16.36
CA ALA A 20 14.56 -2.85 -15.13
C ALA A 20 13.09 -2.42 -15.09
N ASN A 21 12.20 -3.41 -15.14
CA ASN A 21 10.75 -3.19 -15.09
C ASN A 21 10.33 -2.99 -13.62
N ASP A 22 11.12 -2.19 -12.90
CA ASP A 22 10.79 -1.74 -11.56
C ASP A 22 9.63 -0.78 -11.74
N LYS A 23 8.41 -1.25 -11.44
CA LYS A 23 7.32 -0.33 -11.10
C LYS A 23 7.87 0.58 -10.01
N LYS A 24 8.29 1.78 -10.40
CA LYS A 24 9.05 2.68 -9.54
C LYS A 24 8.16 2.98 -8.34
N ALA A 25 8.50 2.38 -7.20
CA ALA A 25 7.79 2.64 -5.96
C ALA A 25 7.70 4.16 -5.77
N TRP A 26 6.60 4.63 -5.20
CA TRP A 26 6.47 6.03 -4.85
C TRP A 26 7.59 6.46 -3.92
N LYS A 27 7.84 7.76 -3.88
CA LYS A 27 8.88 8.31 -3.00
C LYS A 27 8.57 7.94 -1.54
N GLN A 28 9.62 7.65 -0.78
CA GLN A 28 9.48 7.17 0.59
C GLN A 28 8.69 8.15 1.48
N GLU A 29 8.84 9.45 1.27
CA GLU A 29 8.08 10.47 1.99
C GLU A 29 6.56 10.38 1.75
N ASP A 30 6.14 10.07 0.52
CA ASP A 30 4.72 9.95 0.18
C ASP A 30 4.16 8.62 0.71
N CYS A 31 4.96 7.56 0.66
CA CYS A 31 4.63 6.29 1.30
C CYS A 31 4.46 6.41 2.81
N LYS A 32 5.30 7.21 3.48
CA LYS A 32 5.14 7.49 4.90
C LYS A 32 3.81 8.20 5.18
N LYS A 33 3.46 9.24 4.39
CA LYS A 33 2.18 9.95 4.56
C LYS A 33 0.97 9.03 4.41
N ILE A 34 0.97 8.14 3.41
CA ILE A 34 -0.11 7.16 3.21
C ILE A 34 -0.21 6.19 4.40
N SER A 35 0.94 5.69 4.88
CA SER A 35 0.98 4.81 6.06
C SER A 35 0.49 5.52 7.32
N ASP A 36 0.93 6.75 7.57
CA ASP A 36 0.50 7.56 8.71
C ASP A 36 -1.01 7.80 8.65
N ALA A 37 -1.54 8.19 7.48
CA ALA A 37 -2.98 8.40 7.27
C ALA A 37 -3.80 7.14 7.55
N SER A 38 -3.34 5.97 7.10
CA SER A 38 -3.96 4.68 7.43
C SER A 38 -4.06 4.47 8.94
N GLY A 39 -2.96 4.72 9.67
CA GLY A 39 -2.93 4.65 11.13
C GLY A 39 -3.87 5.66 11.80
N HIS A 40 -3.90 6.90 11.33
CA HIS A 40 -4.79 7.94 11.86
C HIS A 40 -6.27 7.57 11.73
N PHE A 41 -6.70 7.09 10.56
CA PHE A 41 -8.09 6.66 10.38
C PHE A 41 -8.42 5.43 11.24
N LEU A 42 -7.48 4.51 11.42
CA LEU A 42 -7.70 3.36 12.30
C LEU A 42 -7.88 3.78 13.77
N VAL A 43 -7.12 4.76 14.24
CA VAL A 43 -7.29 5.33 15.59
C VAL A 43 -8.65 5.98 15.76
N LEU A 44 -9.10 6.78 14.79
CA LEU A 44 -10.44 7.40 14.83
C LEU A 44 -11.55 6.36 14.83
N SER A 45 -11.39 5.29 14.03
CA SER A 45 -12.30 4.15 14.03
C SER A 45 -12.41 3.51 15.42
N GLY A 46 -11.27 3.28 16.09
CA GLY A 46 -11.23 2.74 17.44
C GLY A 46 -11.98 3.61 18.47
N TYR A 47 -11.77 4.93 18.45
CA TYR A 47 -12.47 5.85 19.35
C TYR A 47 -14.00 5.83 19.16
N LEU A 48 -14.46 5.83 17.91
CA LEU A 48 -15.89 5.79 17.61
C LEU A 48 -16.52 4.44 17.95
N LEU A 49 -15.77 3.34 17.81
CA LEU A 49 -16.24 2.03 18.23
C LEU A 49 -16.40 1.95 19.76
N GLU A 50 -15.47 2.53 20.51
CA GLU A 50 -15.57 2.63 21.97
C GLU A 50 -16.77 3.51 22.38
N GLU A 51 -16.97 4.65 21.73
CA GLU A 51 -18.12 5.53 21.97
C GLU A 51 -19.45 4.82 21.67
N SER A 52 -19.53 4.08 20.57
CA SER A 52 -20.70 3.26 20.25
C SER A 52 -21.01 2.26 21.36
N GLY A 53 -19.98 1.60 21.91
CA GLY A 53 -20.10 0.71 23.07
C GLY A 53 -20.71 1.42 24.29
N LYS A 54 -20.20 2.61 24.64
CA LYS A 54 -20.74 3.43 25.73
C LYS A 54 -22.20 3.82 25.50
N LYS A 55 -22.55 4.27 24.29
CA LYS A 55 -23.92 4.66 23.94
C LYS A 55 -24.90 3.50 23.97
N LYS A 56 -24.43 2.29 23.64
CA LYS A 56 -25.21 1.06 23.81
C LYS A 56 -25.56 0.80 25.27
N GLU A 57 -24.60 0.97 26.18
CA GLU A 57 -24.81 0.80 27.63
C GLU A 57 -25.76 1.86 28.21
N GLU A 58 -25.72 3.09 27.68
CA GLU A 58 -26.64 4.19 28.03
C GLU A 58 -28.06 4.04 27.46
N GLY A 59 -28.28 3.08 26.55
CA GLY A 59 -29.57 2.90 25.86
C GLY A 59 -29.84 3.92 24.75
N ASP A 60 -28.88 4.78 24.41
CA ASP A 60 -28.98 5.74 23.31
C ASP A 60 -28.62 5.05 21.98
N LEU A 61 -29.58 4.31 21.44
CA LEU A 61 -29.39 3.50 20.23
C LEU A 61 -29.09 4.34 18.99
N LYS A 62 -29.58 5.58 18.92
CA LYS A 62 -29.38 6.45 17.77
C LYS A 62 -27.93 6.92 17.69
N GLU A 63 -27.36 7.39 18.80
CA GLU A 63 -25.96 7.80 18.83
C GLU A 63 -25.03 6.59 18.77
N MET A 64 -25.42 5.45 19.36
CA MET A 64 -24.72 4.18 19.22
C MET A 64 -24.54 3.79 17.75
N GLU A 65 -25.61 3.82 16.96
CA GLU A 65 -25.57 3.49 15.53
C GLU A 65 -24.71 4.50 14.76
N LYS A 66 -24.85 5.80 15.06
CA LYS A 66 -24.07 6.85 14.43
C LYS A 66 -22.56 6.69 14.66
N SER A 67 -22.14 6.47 15.90
CA SER A 67 -20.72 6.23 16.21
C SER A 67 -20.24 4.91 15.60
N PHE A 68 -21.07 3.85 15.60
CA PHE A 68 -20.71 2.58 14.96
C PHE A 68 -20.48 2.74 13.45
N MET A 69 -21.38 3.41 12.75
CA MET A 69 -21.25 3.67 11.31
C MET A 69 -20.03 4.55 11.00
N GLY A 70 -19.73 5.52 11.87
CA GLY A 70 -18.49 6.29 11.80
C GLY A 70 -17.24 5.40 11.97
N ALA A 71 -17.26 4.48 12.93
CA ALA A 71 -16.17 3.53 13.14
C ALA A 71 -15.92 2.65 11.92
N VAL A 72 -16.99 2.12 11.31
CA VAL A 72 -16.92 1.34 10.07
C VAL A 72 -16.30 2.18 8.95
N HIS A 73 -16.82 3.39 8.71
CA HIS A 73 -16.33 4.26 7.64
C HIS A 73 -14.83 4.55 7.74
N PHE A 74 -14.35 4.91 8.94
CA PHE A 74 -12.92 5.18 9.12
C PHE A 74 -12.06 3.91 9.05
N SER A 75 -12.59 2.75 9.42
CA SER A 75 -11.88 1.47 9.21
C SER A 75 -11.68 1.15 7.73
N GLU A 76 -12.69 1.42 6.89
CA GLU A 76 -12.61 1.24 5.44
C GLU A 76 -11.60 2.22 4.83
N MET A 77 -11.59 3.48 5.28
CA MET A 77 -10.57 4.45 4.88
C MET A 77 -9.16 3.96 5.24
N ALA A 78 -8.96 3.48 6.47
CA ALA A 78 -7.66 2.94 6.90
C ALA A 78 -7.22 1.78 5.99
N ALA A 79 -8.13 0.85 5.67
CA ALA A 79 -7.88 -0.27 4.79
C ALA A 79 -7.54 0.17 3.36
N ASN A 80 -8.24 1.17 2.82
CA ASN A 80 -7.99 1.71 1.48
C ASN A 80 -6.62 2.38 1.38
N TYR A 81 -6.19 3.13 2.40
CA TYR A 81 -4.85 3.70 2.45
C TYR A 81 -3.78 2.62 2.60
N ALA A 82 -4.02 1.59 3.43
CA ALA A 82 -3.12 0.44 3.52
C ALA A 82 -2.99 -0.29 2.17
N LYS A 83 -4.09 -0.43 1.42
CA LYS A 83 -4.07 -1.03 0.08
C LYS A 83 -3.28 -0.18 -0.91
N THR A 84 -3.43 1.14 -0.84
CA THR A 84 -2.64 2.09 -1.64
C THR A 84 -1.15 1.92 -1.36
N TYR A 85 -0.75 1.81 -0.09
CA TYR A 85 0.63 1.52 0.29
C TYR A 85 1.12 0.19 -0.31
N GLN A 86 0.34 -0.89 -0.21
CA GLN A 86 0.72 -2.19 -0.79
C GLN A 86 0.96 -2.12 -2.30
N VAL A 87 0.15 -1.35 -3.02
CA VAL A 87 0.25 -1.26 -4.49
C VAL A 87 1.41 -0.38 -4.95
N PHE A 88 1.64 0.75 -4.27
CA PHE A 88 2.55 1.79 -4.76
C PHE A 88 3.85 1.92 -3.97
N CYS A 89 3.92 1.37 -2.76
CA CYS A 89 5.05 1.55 -1.83
C CYS A 89 5.78 0.25 -1.48
N GLN A 90 5.15 -0.91 -1.62
CA GLN A 90 5.89 -2.17 -1.52
C GLN A 90 6.66 -2.39 -2.82
N SER A 91 8.00 -2.40 -2.74
CA SER A 91 8.80 -2.95 -3.82
C SER A 91 8.48 -4.44 -3.93
N LYS A 92 8.08 -4.90 -5.12
CA LYS A 92 8.13 -6.33 -5.39
C LYS A 92 9.61 -6.71 -5.35
N LYS A 93 10.08 -7.25 -4.23
CA LYS A 93 11.22 -8.15 -4.32
C LYS A 93 10.73 -9.28 -5.21
N GLU A 94 11.20 -9.31 -6.46
CA GLU A 94 11.13 -10.51 -7.27
C GLU A 94 11.62 -11.63 -6.36
N LYS A 95 10.74 -12.58 -6.05
CA LYS A 95 11.17 -13.82 -5.47
C LYS A 95 12.00 -14.46 -6.57
N ASN A 96 13.32 -14.24 -6.53
CA ASN A 96 14.28 -15.15 -7.13
C ASN A 96 14.09 -16.47 -6.37
N HIS A 97 13.13 -17.25 -6.84
CA HIS A 97 13.11 -18.67 -6.62
C HIS A 97 13.97 -19.21 -7.74
N ASP A 98 15.26 -19.33 -7.43
CA ASP A 98 16.18 -20.16 -8.20
C ASP A 98 15.69 -21.62 -8.02
N ASP A 99 14.90 -22.10 -8.97
CA ASP A 99 14.68 -23.52 -9.26
C ASP A 99 15.27 -23.84 -10.65
#